data_AF-A0A4Q1FKI6-F1
#
_entry.id   AF-A0A4Q1FKI6-F1
#
_cell.length_a   1.000
_cell.length_b   1.000
_cell.length_c   1.000
_cell.angle_alpha   90.00
_cell.angle_beta   90.00
_cell.angle_gamma   90.00
#
_symmetry.space_group_name_H-M   'P 1'
#
loop_
_entity.id
_entity.type
_entity.pdbx_description
1 polymer ?
#
loop_
_entity_poly.entity_id
_entity_poly.type
_entity_poly.pdbx_seq_one_letter_code
_entity_poly.pdbx_strand_id
1 'polypeptide(L)'
;MFSQTAITNDGQEVMLLEDKTWKSSRGDLGEFSTMEAFTAGDQKVIISSDNTWKFMNKATEGLYENTAMNSKAYTTSKTALSLAQSKRVDAGFYYDPKKWTILQEQQEYSRGEFSLQGALNKDLYASFGSFSLEGEATLKNVKDIVLTGFLMNPSHYKIKKTEFRKVNGNEVFYIRYHDIDMDYDVIHYYLITEDKACAQISAGSPEKNFASNEKDLQDFLNGVIKIKTEKYVEKINVEAPVPPPVPSKNQN
;
A
#
# COMPACT_ATOMS: atom_id res chain seq x y z
N MET A 1 13.74 -2.98 2.04
CA MET A 1 13.33 -2.27 3.28
C MET A 1 12.73 -3.31 4.23
N PHE A 2 13.00 -3.32 5.54
CA PHE A 2 12.38 -4.33 6.43
C PHE A 2 10.89 -4.05 6.59
N SER A 3 10.03 -5.08 6.56
CA SER A 3 8.60 -4.85 6.67
C SER A 3 8.11 -4.79 8.11
N GLN A 4 8.68 -5.62 9.02
CA GLN A 4 8.30 -5.71 10.44
C GLN A 4 9.39 -6.39 11.29
N THR A 5 9.39 -6.18 12.60
CA THR A 5 10.18 -6.96 13.58
C THR A 5 9.29 -7.76 14.53
N ALA A 6 9.84 -8.83 15.09
CA ALA A 6 9.23 -9.63 16.13
C ALA A 6 10.27 -10.13 17.14
N ILE A 7 9.81 -10.49 18.34
CA ILE A 7 10.63 -11.09 19.40
C ILE A 7 10.19 -12.53 19.60
N THR A 8 11.14 -13.46 19.48
CA THR A 8 10.91 -14.89 19.67
C THR A 8 10.71 -15.22 21.15
N ASN A 9 10.13 -16.39 21.47
CA ASN A 9 9.89 -16.79 22.87
C ASN A 9 11.17 -16.87 23.73
N ASP A 10 12.34 -17.08 23.11
CA ASP A 10 13.66 -17.09 23.76
C ASP A 10 14.34 -15.70 23.76
N GLY A 11 13.64 -14.65 23.32
CA GLY A 11 14.06 -13.25 23.40
C GLY A 11 14.95 -12.76 22.25
N GLN A 12 15.04 -13.50 21.14
CA GLN A 12 15.77 -13.07 19.96
C GLN A 12 14.91 -12.14 19.10
N GLU A 13 15.54 -11.12 18.54
CA GLU A 13 14.88 -10.25 17.56
C GLU A 13 15.02 -10.83 16.15
N VAL A 14 13.88 -10.90 15.48
CA VAL A 14 13.77 -11.39 14.11
C VAL A 14 13.07 -10.34 13.25
N MET A 15 13.45 -10.29 11.98
CA MET A 15 12.96 -9.30 11.01
C MET A 15 12.28 -10.04 9.85
N LEU A 16 11.09 -9.57 9.48
CA LEU A 16 10.41 -10.01 8.28
C LEU A 16 10.91 -9.19 7.09
N LEU A 17 11.44 -9.89 6.10
CA LEU A 17 11.90 -9.30 4.85
C LEU A 17 10.77 -9.20 3.81
N GLU A 18 10.99 -8.43 2.76
CA GLU A 18 10.02 -8.27 1.65
C GLU A 18 9.73 -9.58 0.92
N ASP A 19 10.69 -10.52 0.91
CA ASP A 19 10.53 -11.88 0.38
C ASP A 19 9.71 -12.80 1.30
N LYS A 20 9.17 -12.26 2.39
CA LYS A 20 8.34 -12.93 3.41
C LYS A 20 9.09 -13.94 4.26
N THR A 21 10.42 -13.92 4.26
CA THR A 21 11.23 -14.74 5.15
C THR A 21 11.57 -14.00 6.43
N TRP A 22 11.60 -14.73 7.55
CA TRP A 22 12.13 -14.22 8.80
C TRP A 22 13.64 -14.47 8.88
N LYS A 23 14.40 -13.46 9.30
CA LYS A 23 15.84 -13.59 9.58
C LYS A 23 16.17 -13.01 10.94
N SER A 24 17.19 -13.53 11.60
CA SER A 24 17.70 -12.92 12.84
C SER A 24 18.37 -11.59 12.53
N SER A 25 18.23 -10.61 13.43
CA SER A 25 18.98 -9.35 13.34
C SER A 25 20.48 -9.53 13.60
N ARG A 26 20.90 -10.70 14.11
CA ARG A 26 22.28 -10.99 14.54
C ARG A 26 22.95 -12.15 13.80
N GLY A 27 22.32 -12.76 12.80
CA GLY A 27 22.91 -13.87 12.03
C GLY A 27 21.88 -14.91 11.57
N ASP A 28 22.23 -16.20 11.70
CA ASP A 28 21.33 -17.32 11.43
C ASP A 28 20.42 -17.60 12.65
N LEU A 29 19.20 -18.05 12.39
CA LEU A 29 18.21 -18.43 13.42
C LEU A 29 18.55 -19.75 14.14
N GLY A 30 19.64 -20.41 13.77
CA GLY A 30 20.04 -21.72 14.29
C GLY A 30 19.17 -22.87 13.78
N GLU A 31 19.34 -24.05 14.36
CA GLU A 31 18.50 -25.22 14.07
C GLU A 31 17.26 -25.22 14.98
N PHE A 32 16.07 -25.19 14.37
CA PHE A 32 14.79 -25.32 15.03
C PHE A 32 13.81 -26.01 14.08
N SER A 33 12.79 -26.70 14.59
CA SER A 33 11.70 -27.19 13.74
C SER A 33 10.67 -26.08 13.49
N THR A 34 10.26 -25.43 14.58
CA THR A 34 9.32 -24.31 14.61
C THR A 34 9.66 -23.39 15.78
N MET A 35 9.44 -22.10 15.61
CA MET A 35 9.66 -21.08 16.62
C MET A 35 8.44 -20.16 16.70
N GLU A 36 8.06 -19.74 17.91
CA GLU A 36 7.03 -18.73 18.11
C GLU A 36 7.67 -17.36 18.27
N ALA A 37 7.04 -16.34 17.69
CA ALA A 37 7.46 -14.96 17.83
C ALA A 37 6.26 -14.00 17.99
N PHE A 38 6.51 -12.88 18.67
CA PHE A 38 5.58 -11.81 18.93
C PHE A 38 5.95 -10.59 18.09
N THR A 39 5.09 -10.20 17.16
CA THR A 39 5.27 -8.97 16.37
C THR A 39 5.17 -7.72 17.26
N ALA A 40 5.66 -6.58 16.79
CA ALA A 40 5.48 -5.29 17.48
C ALA A 40 4.01 -4.96 17.87
N GLY A 41 3.02 -5.45 17.12
CA GLY A 41 1.60 -5.31 17.44
C GLY A 41 1.00 -6.49 18.22
N ASP A 42 1.80 -7.20 19.02
CA ASP A 42 1.41 -8.32 19.88
C ASP A 42 0.74 -9.52 19.20
N GLN A 43 0.82 -9.64 17.87
CA GLN A 43 0.43 -10.87 17.18
C GLN A 43 1.47 -11.97 17.39
N LYS A 44 0.97 -13.19 17.63
CA LYS A 44 1.78 -14.40 17.65
C LYS A 44 1.86 -15.02 16.25
N VAL A 45 3.08 -15.29 15.81
CA VAL A 45 3.37 -16.04 14.57
C VAL A 45 4.16 -17.30 14.89
N ILE A 46 4.01 -18.30 14.02
CA ILE A 46 4.81 -19.53 14.03
C ILE A 46 5.72 -19.49 12.81
N ILE A 47 7.02 -19.54 13.03
CA ILE A 47 8.08 -19.56 12.02
C ILE A 47 8.57 -21.01 11.89
N SER A 48 8.61 -21.53 10.68
CA SER A 48 9.10 -22.87 10.35
C SER A 48 10.58 -22.83 9.98
N SER A 49 11.27 -23.98 10.08
CA SER A 49 12.69 -24.14 9.73
C SER A 49 13.07 -23.73 8.29
N ASP A 50 12.09 -23.71 7.38
CA ASP A 50 12.25 -23.27 5.99
C ASP A 50 12.02 -21.75 5.80
N ASN A 51 11.97 -21.01 6.91
CA ASN A 51 11.67 -19.57 7.01
C ASN A 51 10.27 -19.16 6.55
N THR A 52 9.37 -20.12 6.30
CA THR A 52 7.94 -19.83 6.14
C THR A 52 7.31 -19.52 7.49
N TRP A 53 6.15 -18.85 7.49
CA TRP A 53 5.47 -18.51 8.72
C TRP A 53 3.95 -18.44 8.53
N LYS A 54 3.23 -18.46 9.66
CA LYS A 54 1.78 -18.26 9.72
C LYS A 54 1.36 -17.57 11.01
N PHE A 55 0.20 -16.94 11.01
CA PHE A 55 -0.42 -16.45 12.23
C PHE A 55 -0.89 -17.62 13.10
N MET A 56 -0.63 -17.54 14.41
CA MET A 56 -1.11 -18.56 15.35
C MET A 56 -2.62 -18.47 15.54
N ASN A 57 -3.18 -17.26 15.51
CA ASN A 57 -4.62 -17.04 15.61
C ASN A 57 -5.32 -17.45 14.31
N LYS A 58 -6.25 -18.41 14.38
CA LYS A 58 -6.96 -18.94 13.21
C LYS A 58 -7.86 -17.92 12.49
N ALA A 59 -8.40 -16.94 13.19
CA ALA A 59 -9.18 -15.88 12.54
C ALA A 59 -8.26 -14.95 11.74
N THR A 60 -7.12 -14.55 12.32
CA THR A 60 -6.09 -13.74 11.64
C THR A 60 -5.49 -14.50 10.44
N GLU A 61 -5.13 -15.77 10.63
CA GLU A 61 -4.66 -16.65 9.55
C GLU A 61 -5.70 -16.76 8.44
N GLY A 62 -6.98 -16.91 8.80
CA GLY A 62 -8.09 -16.97 7.84
C GLY A 62 -8.20 -15.71 6.98
N LEU A 63 -8.02 -14.52 7.56
CA LEU A 63 -8.01 -13.25 6.81
C LEU A 63 -6.81 -13.16 5.84
N TYR A 64 -5.67 -13.71 6.24
CA TYR A 64 -4.45 -13.71 5.44
C TYR A 64 -4.53 -14.69 4.25
N GLU A 65 -4.92 -15.93 4.53
CA GLU A 65 -4.92 -17.02 3.55
C GLU A 65 -6.15 -17.01 2.63
N ASN A 66 -7.33 -16.71 3.17
CA ASN A 66 -8.60 -16.93 2.48
C ASN A 66 -9.21 -15.64 1.93
N THR A 67 -8.55 -15.03 0.94
CA THR A 67 -9.12 -13.88 0.22
C THR A 67 -10.08 -14.36 -0.87
N ALA A 68 -11.37 -14.04 -0.71
CA ALA A 68 -12.41 -14.43 -1.64
C ALA A 68 -12.28 -13.73 -3.01
N MET A 69 -12.80 -14.37 -4.06
CA MET A 69 -12.99 -13.76 -5.38
C MET A 69 -14.44 -13.28 -5.51
N ASN A 70 -14.64 -12.00 -5.78
CA ASN A 70 -15.94 -11.43 -6.06
C ASN A 70 -16.18 -11.39 -7.58
N SER A 71 -17.24 -12.06 -8.03
CA SER A 71 -17.61 -12.16 -9.45
C SER A 71 -18.34 -10.92 -9.97
N LYS A 72 -18.77 -9.99 -9.10
CA LYS A 72 -19.43 -8.75 -9.51
C LYS A 72 -18.43 -7.84 -10.22
N ALA A 73 -18.82 -7.37 -11.40
CA ALA A 73 -18.08 -6.33 -12.11
C ALA A 73 -18.47 -4.94 -11.59
N TYR A 74 -17.46 -4.10 -11.41
CA TYR A 74 -17.59 -2.70 -11.01
C TYR A 74 -17.12 -1.81 -12.17
N THR A 75 -17.77 -0.67 -12.35
CA THR A 75 -17.49 0.25 -13.46
C THR A 75 -17.48 1.69 -12.97
N THR A 76 -16.67 2.52 -13.63
CA THR A 76 -16.60 3.96 -13.40
C THR A 76 -17.98 4.61 -13.46
N SER A 77 -18.27 5.49 -12.50
CA SER A 77 -19.50 6.28 -12.51
C SER A 77 -19.60 7.14 -13.77
N LYS A 78 -20.80 7.26 -14.35
CA LYS A 78 -21.06 8.17 -15.48
C LYS A 78 -20.80 9.65 -15.16
N THR A 79 -20.73 10.01 -13.87
CA THR A 79 -20.44 11.38 -13.43
C THR A 79 -18.95 11.64 -13.21
N ALA A 80 -18.11 10.61 -13.27
CA ALA A 80 -16.67 10.74 -13.14
C ALA A 80 -16.05 11.18 -14.49
N LEU A 81 -16.07 12.49 -14.73
CA LEU A 81 -15.71 13.09 -16.03
C LEU A 81 -14.32 13.71 -16.06
N SER A 82 -13.69 13.92 -14.90
CA SER A 82 -12.33 14.49 -14.80
C SER A 82 -11.31 13.38 -14.57
N LEU A 83 -10.20 13.42 -15.29
CA LEU A 83 -9.09 12.45 -15.16
C LEU A 83 -7.94 13.09 -14.37
N ALA A 84 -7.54 12.43 -13.29
CA ALA A 84 -6.26 12.68 -12.63
C ALA A 84 -5.32 11.51 -12.96
N GLN A 85 -4.15 11.84 -13.50
CA GLN A 85 -3.21 10.86 -14.03
C GLN A 85 -1.91 10.88 -13.22
N SER A 86 -1.42 9.70 -12.84
CA SER A 86 -0.14 9.57 -12.14
C SER A 86 0.99 10.13 -12.99
N LYS A 87 2.02 10.66 -12.32
CA LYS A 87 3.28 11.03 -12.97
C LYS A 87 4.37 9.99 -12.71
N ARG A 88 4.08 8.95 -11.90
CA ARG A 88 5.03 7.92 -11.45
C ARG A 88 4.80 6.56 -12.11
N VAL A 89 3.54 6.16 -12.31
CA VAL A 89 3.17 4.82 -12.80
C VAL A 89 2.12 4.88 -13.90
N ASP A 90 1.92 3.79 -14.66
CA ASP A 90 0.92 3.68 -15.73
C ASP A 90 -0.53 3.52 -15.20
N ALA A 91 -0.98 4.49 -14.40
CA ALA A 91 -2.32 4.53 -13.83
C ALA A 91 -2.85 5.95 -13.59
N GLY A 92 -4.15 6.02 -13.33
CA GLY A 92 -4.85 7.23 -12.94
C GLY A 92 -6.24 6.89 -12.42
N PHE A 93 -7.05 7.92 -12.23
CA PHE A 93 -8.43 7.76 -11.81
C PHE A 93 -9.34 8.85 -12.38
N TYR A 94 -10.52 8.43 -12.81
CA TYR A 94 -11.62 9.34 -13.09
C TYR A 94 -12.33 9.71 -11.79
N TYR A 95 -12.70 10.99 -11.64
CA TYR A 95 -13.47 11.47 -10.51
C TYR A 95 -14.52 12.50 -10.95
N ASP A 96 -15.53 12.67 -10.09
CA ASP A 96 -16.57 13.69 -10.26
C ASP A 96 -16.12 14.98 -9.57
N PRO A 97 -15.78 16.06 -10.31
CA PRO A 97 -15.27 17.30 -9.71
C PRO A 97 -16.34 18.05 -8.90
N LYS A 98 -17.62 17.67 -9.01
CA LYS A 98 -18.69 18.21 -8.14
C LYS A 98 -18.71 17.52 -6.78
N LYS A 99 -18.15 16.31 -6.67
CA LYS A 99 -18.08 15.53 -5.43
C LYS A 99 -16.71 15.58 -4.76
N TRP A 100 -15.64 15.73 -5.53
CA TRP A 100 -14.27 15.66 -5.03
C TRP A 100 -13.44 16.87 -5.46
N THR A 101 -12.63 17.36 -4.53
CA THR A 101 -11.68 18.45 -4.74
C THR A 101 -10.27 17.92 -4.47
N ILE A 102 -9.37 18.06 -5.45
CA ILE A 102 -7.94 17.77 -5.26
C ILE A 102 -7.36 18.87 -4.36
N LEU A 103 -6.76 18.48 -3.25
CA LEU A 103 -6.10 19.39 -2.31
C LEU A 103 -4.61 19.51 -2.60
N GLN A 104 -3.97 18.42 -2.99
CA GLN A 104 -2.55 18.39 -3.33
C GLN A 104 -2.28 17.44 -4.50
N GLU A 105 -1.32 17.83 -5.32
CA GLU A 105 -0.72 17.01 -6.37
C GLU A 105 0.78 16.88 -6.08
N GLN A 106 1.34 15.70 -6.37
CA GLN A 106 2.76 15.38 -6.19
C GLN A 106 3.27 15.59 -4.76
N GLN A 107 2.70 14.87 -3.79
CA GLN A 107 3.26 14.88 -2.44
C GLN A 107 4.74 14.45 -2.44
N GLU A 108 5.57 15.16 -1.67
CA GLU A 108 7.00 14.87 -1.51
C GLU A 108 7.25 13.50 -0.84
N TYR A 109 6.24 12.94 -0.18
CA TYR A 109 6.30 11.60 0.41
C TYR A 109 6.28 10.50 -0.67
N SER A 110 7.04 9.43 -0.42
CA SER A 110 7.42 8.42 -1.43
C SER A 110 6.26 7.65 -2.05
N ARG A 111 5.08 7.59 -1.40
CA ARG A 111 3.94 6.78 -1.87
C ARG A 111 2.72 7.59 -2.32
N GLY A 112 2.44 8.74 -1.73
CA GLY A 112 1.27 9.57 -2.08
C GLY A 112 1.53 10.44 -3.31
N GLU A 113 0.54 10.56 -4.20
CA GLU A 113 0.59 11.47 -5.35
C GLU A 113 -0.54 12.49 -5.32
N PHE A 114 -1.76 12.07 -5.01
CA PHE A 114 -2.92 12.96 -4.93
C PHE A 114 -3.61 12.81 -3.58
N SER A 115 -3.97 13.93 -2.97
CA SER A 115 -4.92 13.96 -1.85
C SER A 115 -6.17 14.71 -2.27
N LEU A 116 -7.32 14.17 -1.90
CA LEU A 116 -8.63 14.71 -2.23
C LEU A 116 -9.52 14.75 -1.01
N GLN A 117 -10.46 15.68 -1.03
CA GLN A 117 -11.50 15.80 -0.03
C GLN A 117 -12.86 15.95 -0.69
N GLY A 118 -13.92 15.50 -0.02
CA GLY A 118 -15.27 15.75 -0.48
C GLY A 118 -15.54 17.24 -0.64
N ALA A 119 -16.13 17.61 -1.79
CA ALA A 119 -16.44 18.99 -2.12
C ALA A 119 -17.49 19.57 -1.16
N LEU A 120 -18.54 18.78 -0.90
CA LEU A 120 -19.66 19.14 -0.02
C LEU A 120 -19.53 18.56 1.39
N ASN A 121 -19.02 17.33 1.51
CA ASN A 121 -18.78 16.68 2.80
C ASN A 121 -17.28 16.59 3.05
N LYS A 122 -16.77 17.45 3.94
CA LYS A 122 -15.34 17.56 4.24
C LYS A 122 -14.79 16.41 5.08
N ASP A 123 -15.67 15.56 5.63
CA ASP A 123 -15.30 14.32 6.32
C ASP A 123 -14.93 13.19 5.35
N LEU A 124 -15.18 13.36 4.05
CA LEU A 124 -14.73 12.39 3.05
C LEU A 124 -13.31 12.71 2.62
N TYR A 125 -12.45 11.72 2.72
CA TYR A 125 -11.08 11.78 2.25
C TYR A 125 -10.84 10.73 1.17
N ALA A 126 -9.97 11.06 0.23
CA ALA A 126 -9.46 10.09 -0.73
C ALA A 126 -8.00 10.39 -1.07
N SER A 127 -7.29 9.36 -1.52
CA SER A 127 -5.95 9.55 -2.07
C SER A 127 -5.62 8.56 -3.17
N PHE A 128 -4.63 8.94 -3.96
CA PHE A 128 -4.02 8.07 -4.95
C PHE A 128 -2.50 8.11 -4.76
N GLY A 129 -1.88 6.96 -4.95
CA GLY A 129 -0.45 6.78 -4.79
C GLY A 129 0.05 5.55 -5.52
N SER A 130 1.34 5.30 -5.38
CA SER A 130 1.99 4.16 -6.02
C SER A 130 3.23 3.71 -5.24
N PHE A 131 3.60 2.45 -5.44
CA PHE A 131 4.87 1.90 -4.95
C PHE A 131 5.40 0.82 -5.89
N SER A 132 6.72 0.66 -5.91
CA SER A 132 7.39 -0.40 -6.66
C SER A 132 7.37 -1.70 -5.87
N LEU A 133 7.37 -2.82 -6.58
CA LEU A 133 7.51 -4.15 -6.01
C LEU A 133 8.89 -4.70 -6.38
N GLU A 134 9.61 -5.24 -5.40
CA GLU A 134 10.80 -6.03 -5.67
C GLU A 134 10.38 -7.40 -6.25
N GLY A 135 10.95 -7.79 -7.40
CA GLY A 135 10.65 -9.08 -8.04
C GLY A 135 9.41 -9.12 -8.95
N GLU A 136 8.67 -10.23 -8.95
CA GLU A 136 7.50 -10.41 -9.81
C GLU A 136 6.26 -9.71 -9.24
N ALA A 137 5.80 -8.68 -9.95
CA ALA A 137 4.63 -7.90 -9.58
C ALA A 137 3.31 -8.66 -9.83
N THR A 138 2.78 -9.30 -8.79
CA THR A 138 1.47 -9.97 -8.83
C THR A 138 0.53 -9.38 -7.77
N LEU A 139 -0.78 -9.42 -8.03
CA LEU A 139 -1.79 -9.01 -7.03
C LEU A 139 -1.73 -9.86 -5.76
N LYS A 140 -1.32 -11.13 -5.86
CA LYS A 140 -1.08 -11.99 -4.70
C LYS A 140 0.05 -11.45 -3.83
N ASN A 141 1.18 -11.07 -4.45
CA ASN A 141 2.30 -10.47 -3.72
C ASN A 141 1.91 -9.16 -3.05
N VAL A 142 1.16 -8.29 -3.74
CA VAL A 142 0.59 -7.07 -3.13
C VAL A 142 -0.32 -7.40 -1.96
N LYS A 143 -1.25 -8.36 -2.13
CA LYS A 143 -2.17 -8.81 -1.07
C LYS A 143 -1.38 -9.25 0.17
N ASP A 144 -0.35 -10.07 -0.02
CA ASP A 144 0.48 -10.56 1.10
C ASP A 144 1.23 -9.42 1.80
N ILE A 145 1.88 -8.52 1.05
CA ILE A 145 2.60 -7.35 1.63
C ILE A 145 1.65 -6.45 2.42
N VAL A 146 0.49 -6.12 1.82
CA VAL A 146 -0.52 -5.25 2.42
C VAL A 146 -1.08 -5.91 3.68
N LEU A 147 -1.54 -7.16 3.61
CA LEU A 147 -2.14 -7.85 4.74
C LEU A 147 -1.15 -8.08 5.88
N THR A 148 0.12 -8.37 5.57
CA THR A 148 1.17 -8.42 6.60
C THR A 148 1.27 -7.10 7.35
N GLY A 149 1.31 -5.96 6.65
CA GLY A 149 1.36 -4.63 7.27
C GLY A 149 0.14 -4.36 8.17
N PHE A 150 -1.06 -4.69 7.73
CA PHE A 150 -2.28 -4.50 8.53
C PHE A 150 -2.36 -5.45 9.74
N LEU A 151 -2.18 -6.75 9.51
CA LEU A 151 -2.41 -7.77 10.52
C LEU A 151 -1.35 -7.77 11.61
N MET A 152 -0.11 -7.33 11.31
CA MET A 152 0.94 -7.20 12.31
C MET A 152 0.84 -5.91 13.15
N ASN A 153 -0.10 -5.00 12.83
CA ASN A 153 -0.34 -3.75 13.55
C ASN A 153 -1.82 -3.60 13.98
N PRO A 154 -2.39 -4.57 14.71
CA PRO A 154 -3.80 -4.58 15.09
C PRO A 154 -4.23 -3.46 16.06
N SER A 155 -3.26 -2.79 16.70
CA SER A 155 -3.50 -1.59 17.52
C SER A 155 -3.86 -0.36 16.70
N HIS A 156 -3.44 -0.33 15.42
CA HIS A 156 -3.69 0.78 14.49
C HIS A 156 -4.81 0.44 13.50
N TYR A 157 -4.98 -0.84 13.16
CA TYR A 157 -5.91 -1.25 12.12
C TYR A 157 -6.75 -2.46 12.46
N LYS A 158 -8.02 -2.42 12.05
CA LYS A 158 -8.93 -3.57 12.10
C LYS A 158 -9.49 -3.87 10.71
N ILE A 159 -9.04 -4.97 10.10
CA ILE A 159 -9.57 -5.43 8.82
C ILE A 159 -11.04 -5.82 8.98
N LYS A 160 -11.88 -5.28 8.10
CA LYS A 160 -13.32 -5.58 8.04
C LYS A 160 -13.66 -6.52 6.87
N LYS A 161 -12.97 -6.37 5.73
CA LYS A 161 -13.23 -7.19 4.55
C LYS A 161 -12.06 -7.17 3.57
N THR A 162 -11.77 -8.30 2.94
CA THR A 162 -10.79 -8.45 1.85
C THR A 162 -11.42 -9.25 0.71
N GLU A 163 -11.08 -8.92 -0.53
CA GLU A 163 -11.43 -9.74 -1.70
C GLU A 163 -10.63 -9.30 -2.92
N PHE A 164 -10.50 -10.19 -3.90
CA PHE A 164 -10.20 -9.81 -5.27
C PHE A 164 -11.50 -9.49 -6.01
N ARG A 165 -11.48 -8.47 -6.88
CA ARG A 165 -12.64 -8.10 -7.69
C ARG A 165 -12.22 -7.49 -9.03
N LYS A 166 -13.18 -7.27 -9.92
CA LYS A 166 -12.96 -6.62 -11.23
C LYS A 166 -13.52 -5.20 -11.27
N VAL A 167 -12.68 -4.22 -11.56
CA VAL A 167 -13.03 -2.80 -11.73
C VAL A 167 -12.56 -2.35 -13.11
N ASN A 168 -13.48 -1.89 -13.96
CA ASN A 168 -13.19 -1.47 -15.34
C ASN A 168 -12.44 -2.55 -16.15
N GLY A 169 -12.78 -3.83 -15.92
CA GLY A 169 -12.12 -4.98 -16.55
C GLY A 169 -10.76 -5.36 -15.94
N ASN A 170 -10.22 -4.56 -15.02
CA ASN A 170 -8.96 -4.84 -14.33
C ASN A 170 -9.21 -5.59 -13.03
N GLU A 171 -8.36 -6.58 -12.73
CA GLU A 171 -8.33 -7.20 -11.41
C GLU A 171 -7.73 -6.23 -10.39
N VAL A 172 -8.35 -6.16 -9.21
CA VAL A 172 -7.87 -5.35 -8.08
C VAL A 172 -7.95 -6.16 -6.80
N PHE A 173 -7.02 -5.89 -5.88
CA PHE A 173 -7.15 -6.32 -4.49
C PHE A 173 -7.89 -5.24 -3.71
N TYR A 174 -9.03 -5.59 -3.11
CA TYR A 174 -9.81 -4.75 -2.23
C TYR A 174 -9.56 -5.10 -0.78
N ILE A 175 -9.40 -4.06 0.03
CA ILE A 175 -9.43 -4.16 1.49
C ILE A 175 -10.27 -3.01 2.05
N ARG A 176 -11.16 -3.34 2.98
CA ARG A 176 -11.81 -2.40 3.89
C ARG A 176 -11.28 -2.66 5.29
N TYR A 177 -10.86 -1.60 5.95
CA TYR A 177 -10.38 -1.63 7.31
C TYR A 177 -10.86 -0.40 8.07
N HIS A 178 -10.80 -0.49 9.38
CA HIS A 178 -10.95 0.64 10.28
C HIS A 178 -9.56 1.09 10.73
N ASP A 179 -9.25 2.36 10.51
CA ASP A 179 -8.08 3.06 11.03
C ASP A 179 -8.43 3.60 12.42
N ILE A 180 -7.81 3.03 13.45
CA ILE A 180 -8.12 3.31 14.86
C ILE A 180 -7.62 4.70 15.24
N ASP A 181 -6.49 5.14 14.69
CA ASP A 181 -5.89 6.43 15.02
C ASP A 181 -6.73 7.59 14.47
N MET A 182 -7.31 7.39 13.28
CA MET A 182 -8.17 8.40 12.66
C MET A 182 -9.66 8.26 13.02
N ASP A 183 -10.09 7.11 13.54
CA ASP A 183 -11.51 6.71 13.68
C ASP A 183 -12.27 6.67 12.34
N TYR A 184 -11.60 6.16 11.29
CA TYR A 184 -12.11 6.14 9.92
C TYR A 184 -12.26 4.72 9.40
N ASP A 185 -13.36 4.47 8.69
CA ASP A 185 -13.43 3.31 7.80
C ASP A 185 -12.91 3.72 6.42
N VAL A 186 -11.93 2.96 5.94
CA VAL A 186 -11.22 3.22 4.69
C VAL A 186 -11.32 2.01 3.78
N ILE A 187 -11.53 2.26 2.49
CA ILE A 187 -11.44 1.27 1.43
C ILE A 187 -10.21 1.58 0.58
N HIS A 188 -9.37 0.57 0.36
CA HIS A 188 -8.29 0.61 -0.64
C HIS A 188 -8.58 -0.33 -1.81
N TYR A 189 -8.23 0.12 -3.00
CA TYR A 189 -7.96 -0.74 -4.15
C TYR A 189 -6.48 -0.70 -4.50
N TYR A 190 -5.93 -1.88 -4.79
CA TYR A 190 -4.59 -2.05 -5.34
C TYR A 190 -4.64 -2.71 -6.70
N LEU A 191 -3.81 -2.23 -7.60
CA LEU A 191 -3.82 -2.52 -9.03
C LEU A 191 -2.38 -2.66 -9.51
N ILE A 192 -2.05 -3.74 -10.20
CA ILE A 192 -0.75 -3.87 -10.89
C ILE A 192 -0.82 -3.18 -12.25
N THR A 193 0.06 -2.20 -12.46
CA THR A 193 0.15 -1.40 -13.70
C THR A 193 0.98 -2.11 -14.77
N GLU A 194 0.95 -1.58 -16.01
CA GLU A 194 1.70 -2.18 -17.13
C GLU A 194 3.22 -2.14 -16.92
N ASP A 195 3.71 -1.09 -16.27
CA ASP A 195 5.11 -0.93 -15.87
C ASP A 195 5.49 -1.71 -14.61
N LYS A 196 4.67 -2.68 -14.20
CA LYS A 196 4.91 -3.60 -13.07
C LYS A 196 4.99 -2.93 -11.69
N ALA A 197 4.51 -1.69 -11.56
CA ALA A 197 4.31 -1.05 -10.27
C ALA A 197 2.94 -1.41 -9.67
N CYS A 198 2.72 -1.04 -8.42
CA CYS A 198 1.41 -1.09 -7.78
C CYS A 198 0.84 0.32 -7.64
N ALA A 199 -0.28 0.58 -8.30
CA ALA A 199 -1.11 1.74 -8.01
C ALA A 199 -2.03 1.44 -6.82
N GLN A 200 -2.24 2.44 -5.97
CA GLN A 200 -3.14 2.40 -4.83
C GLN A 200 -4.09 3.58 -4.91
N ILE A 201 -5.39 3.32 -4.74
CA ILE A 201 -6.39 4.35 -4.56
C ILE A 201 -7.18 4.05 -3.29
N SER A 202 -7.45 5.08 -2.50
CA SER A 202 -8.18 4.98 -1.25
C SER A 202 -9.27 6.03 -1.13
N ALA A 203 -10.32 5.68 -0.40
CA ALA A 203 -11.35 6.60 0.02
C ALA A 203 -11.91 6.16 1.37
N GLY A 204 -12.19 7.12 2.25
CA GLY A 204 -12.66 6.84 3.60
C GLY A 204 -13.51 7.96 4.19
N SER A 205 -14.15 7.63 5.30
CA SER A 205 -14.97 8.53 6.11
C SER A 205 -14.96 8.09 7.57
N PRO A 206 -15.39 8.94 8.53
CA PRO A 206 -15.58 8.52 9.90
C PRO A 206 -16.48 7.27 10.01
N GLU A 207 -16.15 6.34 10.92
CA GLU A 207 -16.83 5.05 11.02
C GLU A 207 -18.36 5.21 11.13
N LYS A 208 -18.81 6.13 11.99
CA LYS A 208 -20.24 6.44 12.24
C LYS A 208 -21.02 6.81 10.97
N ASN A 209 -20.34 7.34 9.96
CA ASN A 209 -20.94 7.84 8.71
C ASN A 209 -20.60 6.95 7.51
N PHE A 210 -19.88 5.85 7.69
CA PHE A 210 -19.40 5.06 6.56
C PHE A 210 -20.54 4.47 5.75
N ALA A 211 -21.55 3.90 6.40
CA ALA A 211 -22.65 3.22 5.71
C ALA A 211 -23.42 4.15 4.77
N SER A 212 -23.60 5.43 5.13
CA SER A 212 -24.27 6.41 4.27
C SER A 212 -23.38 6.90 3.13
N ASN A 213 -22.05 6.92 3.33
CA ASN A 213 -21.09 7.40 2.34
C ASN A 213 -20.50 6.28 1.46
N GLU A 214 -20.69 5.01 1.81
CA GLU A 214 -20.03 3.87 1.17
C GLU A 214 -20.20 3.86 -0.35
N LYS A 215 -21.40 4.22 -0.83
CA LYS A 215 -21.66 4.30 -2.27
C LYS A 215 -20.80 5.36 -2.95
N ASP A 216 -20.71 6.57 -2.38
CA ASP A 216 -19.92 7.65 -2.96
C ASP A 216 -18.41 7.36 -2.91
N LEU A 217 -17.94 6.71 -1.84
CA LEU A 217 -16.57 6.23 -1.73
C LEU A 217 -16.26 5.17 -2.80
N GLN A 218 -17.16 4.19 -2.99
CA GLN A 218 -16.99 3.17 -4.02
C GLN A 218 -17.08 3.76 -5.43
N ASP A 219 -17.97 4.72 -5.69
CA ASP A 219 -18.09 5.39 -6.99
C ASP A 219 -16.79 6.11 -7.36
N PHE A 220 -16.11 6.73 -6.39
CA PHE A 220 -14.77 7.31 -6.58
C PHE A 220 -13.72 6.25 -6.89
N LEU A 221 -13.63 5.22 -6.06
CA LEU A 221 -12.63 4.15 -6.20
C LEU A 221 -12.77 3.38 -7.51
N ASN A 222 -14.00 3.19 -7.98
CA ASN A 222 -14.29 2.54 -9.26
C ASN A 222 -13.83 3.37 -10.46
N GLY A 223 -13.38 4.62 -10.25
CA GLY A 223 -12.75 5.45 -11.26
C GLY A 223 -11.32 5.07 -11.61
N VAL A 224 -10.68 4.16 -10.85
CA VAL A 224 -9.31 3.73 -11.10
C VAL A 224 -9.16 3.04 -12.46
N ILE A 225 -8.07 3.38 -13.17
CA ILE A 225 -7.77 2.86 -14.50
C ILE A 225 -6.27 2.62 -14.69
N LYS A 226 -5.95 1.69 -15.60
CA LYS A 226 -4.63 1.60 -16.24
C LYS A 226 -4.59 2.57 -17.41
N ILE A 227 -3.59 3.44 -17.46
CA ILE A 227 -3.37 4.37 -18.56
C ILE A 227 -1.89 4.71 -18.63
N LYS A 228 -1.31 4.70 -19.83
CA LYS A 228 0.11 5.04 -20.01
C LYS A 228 0.39 6.48 -19.61
N THR A 229 1.45 6.69 -18.84
CA THR A 229 1.82 8.02 -18.36
C THR A 229 3.14 8.50 -18.95
N GLU A 230 3.22 9.81 -19.23
CA GLU A 230 4.50 10.46 -19.49
C GLU A 230 5.24 10.57 -18.17
N LYS A 231 6.17 9.63 -17.92
CA LYS A 231 6.86 9.51 -16.64
C LYS A 231 7.69 10.76 -16.36
N TYR A 232 7.59 11.26 -15.12
CA TYR A 232 8.46 12.33 -14.65
C TYR A 232 9.90 11.82 -14.62
N VAL A 233 10.76 12.29 -15.52
CA VAL A 233 12.20 12.07 -15.44
C VAL A 233 12.73 13.12 -14.48
N GLU A 234 13.08 12.71 -13.27
CA GLU A 234 13.82 13.57 -12.35
C GLU A 234 15.15 13.94 -13.03
N LYS A 235 15.26 15.20 -13.50
CA LYS A 235 16.53 15.71 -13.97
C LYS A 235 17.41 15.87 -12.74
N ILE A 236 18.22 14.84 -12.44
CA ILE A 236 19.34 14.99 -11.53
C ILE A 236 20.24 16.04 -12.17
N ASN A 237 20.20 17.26 -11.63
CA ASN A 237 21.20 18.28 -11.92
C ASN A 237 22.49 17.78 -11.27
N VAL A 238 23.23 16.94 -11.99
CA VAL A 238 24.59 16.58 -11.60
C VAL A 238 25.37 17.89 -11.73
N GLU A 239 25.64 18.56 -10.61
CA GLU A 239 26.58 19.68 -10.59
C GLU A 239 27.84 19.23 -11.35
N ALA A 240 28.21 20.01 -12.36
CA ALA A 240 29.42 19.74 -13.12
C ALA A 240 30.59 19.63 -12.11
N PRO A 241 31.47 18.63 -12.23
CA PRO A 241 32.59 18.48 -11.32
C PRO A 241 33.36 19.80 -11.26
N VAL A 242 33.61 20.27 -10.03
CA VAL A 242 34.33 21.51 -9.76
C VAL A 242 35.64 21.48 -10.56
N PRO A 243 35.94 22.52 -11.37
CA PRO A 243 37.18 22.55 -12.14
C PRO A 243 38.39 22.36 -11.22
N PRO A 244 39.40 21.57 -11.64
CA PRO A 244 40.57 21.34 -10.81
C PRO A 244 41.26 22.67 -10.47
N PRO A 245 41.76 22.84 -9.23
CA PRO A 245 42.40 24.07 -8.80
C PRO A 245 43.60 24.40 -9.70
N VAL A 246 43.65 25.65 -10.16
CA VAL A 246 44.73 26.16 -11.01
C VAL A 246 46.05 26.09 -10.22
N PRO A 247 47.12 25.48 -10.78
CA PRO A 247 48.40 25.40 -10.10
C PRO A 247 48.94 26.80 -9.78
N SER A 248 49.29 27.04 -8.53
CA SER A 248 49.93 28.28 -8.09
C SER A 248 51.27 28.43 -8.81
N LYS A 249 51.41 29.50 -9.61
CA LYS A 249 52.71 29.90 -10.14
C LYS A 249 53.62 30.26 -8.97
N ASN A 250 54.62 29.41 -8.73
CA ASN A 250 55.74 29.74 -7.85
C ASN A 250 56.35 31.08 -8.31
N GLN A 251 56.32 32.07 -7.43
CA GLN A 251 57.18 33.25 -7.57
C GLN A 251 58.48 32.93 -6.84
N ASN A 252 59.58 32.98 -7.61
CA ASN A 252 60.95 32.99 -7.13
C ASN A 252 61.22 34.19 -6.23
#